data_AF-A0A6J7EE77-F1
#
_entry.id   AF-A0A6J7EE77-F1
#
_cell.length_a   1.000
_cell.length_b   1.000
_cell.length_c   1.000
_cell.angle_alpha   90.00
_cell.angle_beta   90.00
_cell.angle_gamma   90.00
#
_symmetry.space_group_name_H-M   'P 1'
#
loop_
_entity.id
_entity.type
_entity.pdbx_description
1 polymer ?
#
loop_
_entity_poly.entity_id
_entity_poly.type
_entity_poly.pdbx_seq_one_letter_code
_entity_poly.pdbx_strand_id
1 'polypeptide(L)'
;MDQKQKTELRIHFGLLLAEVICIPAFIFELSRALGGNTLSWAYVFEWPILGLYAIYVWRKLLCEERGEISTKPAALNEQHDQQLDEWNAYLAKVHGLPQPEGDE
;
A
#
# COMPACT_ATOMS: atom_id res chain seq x y z
N MET A 1 -11.76 10.16 -23.00
CA MET A 1 -10.37 10.24 -22.51
C MET A 1 -9.85 8.84 -22.36
N ASP A 2 -8.75 8.54 -23.03
CA ASP A 2 -8.10 7.23 -23.10
C ASP A 2 -7.79 6.69 -21.69
N GLN A 3 -8.14 5.43 -21.39
CA GLN A 3 -7.93 4.84 -20.05
C GLN A 3 -6.45 4.91 -19.63
N LYS A 4 -5.55 4.83 -20.61
CA LYS A 4 -4.10 4.94 -20.43
C LYS A 4 -3.69 6.30 -19.84
N GLN A 5 -4.29 7.38 -20.35
CA GLN A 5 -4.05 8.75 -19.90
C GLN A 5 -4.62 9.01 -18.50
N LYS A 6 -5.73 8.34 -18.14
CA LYS A 6 -6.34 8.47 -16.81
C LYS A 6 -5.45 7.84 -15.72
N THR A 7 -4.81 6.73 -16.03
CA THR A 7 -3.85 6.08 -15.12
C THR A 7 -2.58 6.91 -14.99
N GLU A 8 -2.00 7.38 -16.10
CA GLU A 8 -0.83 8.28 -16.08
C GLU A 8 -1.10 9.60 -15.32
N LEU A 9 -2.29 10.18 -15.47
CA LEU A 9 -2.68 11.37 -14.71
C LEU A 9 -2.81 11.09 -13.21
N ARG A 10 -3.46 9.99 -12.81
CA ARG A 10 -3.58 9.59 -11.39
C ARG A 10 -2.21 9.35 -10.76
N ILE A 11 -1.30 8.79 -11.55
CA ILE A 11 0.10 8.58 -11.21
C ILE A 11 0.77 9.94 -10.92
N HIS A 12 0.86 10.83 -11.90
CA HIS A 12 1.53 12.11 -11.69
C HIS A 12 0.86 13.00 -10.63
N PHE A 13 -0.45 12.88 -10.44
CA PHE A 13 -1.18 13.64 -9.42
C PHE A 13 -0.79 13.23 -7.99
N GLY A 14 -0.56 11.94 -7.74
CA GLY A 14 -0.08 11.46 -6.44
C GLY A 14 1.33 11.99 -6.10
N LEU A 15 2.22 12.00 -7.09
CA LEU A 15 3.57 12.57 -6.96
C LEU A 15 3.50 14.08 -6.70
N LEU A 16 2.76 14.83 -7.53
CA LEU A 16 2.61 16.27 -7.38
C LEU A 16 1.99 16.65 -6.05
N LEU A 17 0.98 15.91 -5.57
CA LEU A 17 0.37 16.17 -4.27
C LEU A 17 1.35 15.97 -3.12
N ALA A 18 2.14 14.89 -3.14
CA ALA A 18 3.16 14.64 -2.13
C ALA A 18 4.23 15.74 -2.12
N GLU A 19 4.68 16.16 -3.31
CA GLU A 19 5.72 17.17 -3.46
C GLU A 19 5.23 18.57 -3.06
N VAL A 20 4.00 18.92 -3.43
CA VAL A 20 3.34 20.18 -3.04
C VAL A 20 3.06 20.25 -1.54
N ILE A 21 2.89 19.13 -0.83
CA ILE A 21 2.73 19.14 0.63
C ILE A 21 4.10 19.19 1.31
N CYS A 22 5.07 18.40 0.82
CA CYS A 22 6.36 18.21 1.47
C CYS A 22 7.29 19.42 1.35
N ILE A 23 7.35 20.06 0.17
CA ILE A 23 8.26 21.20 -0.08
C ILE A 23 7.90 22.43 0.79
N PRO A 24 6.65 22.93 0.83
CA PRO A 24 6.33 24.09 1.66
C PRO A 24 6.37 23.79 3.15
N ALA A 25 6.00 22.57 3.59
CA ALA A 25 6.15 22.16 4.99
C ALA A 25 7.65 22.16 5.39
N PHE A 26 8.53 21.65 4.53
CA PHE A 26 9.97 21.72 4.76
C PHE A 26 10.47 23.17 4.86
N ILE A 27 10.07 24.06 3.95
CA ILE A 27 10.51 25.46 3.93
C ILE A 27 10.04 26.23 5.17
N PHE A 28 8.81 26.00 5.61
CA PHE A 28 8.24 26.66 6.80
C PHE A 28 8.96 26.21 8.08
N GLU A 29 9.18 24.91 8.24
CA GLU A 29 9.88 24.35 9.40
C GLU A 29 11.37 24.70 9.42
N LEU A 30 12.02 24.78 8.25
CA LEU A 30 13.42 25.21 8.14
C LEU A 30 13.56 26.68 8.56
N SER A 31 12.66 27.55 8.11
CA SER A 31 12.63 28.96 8.48
C SER A 31 12.41 29.13 10.00
N ARG A 32 11.57 28.29 10.62
CA ARG A 32 11.37 28.27 12.08
C ARG A 32 12.53 27.66 12.86
N ALA A 33 13.20 26.64 12.32
CA ALA A 33 14.36 26.02 12.96
C ALA A 33 15.56 26.98 13.00
N LEU A 34 15.80 27.75 11.94
CA LEU A 34 16.82 28.80 11.91
C LEU A 34 16.51 29.96 12.88
N GLY A 35 15.25 30.11 13.28
CA GLY A 35 14.80 31.05 14.32
C GLY A 35 15.15 30.63 15.76
N GLY A 36 15.88 29.51 15.97
CA GLY A 36 16.34 29.06 17.28
C GLY A 36 15.47 28.01 17.97
N ASN A 37 14.44 27.48 17.29
CA ASN A 37 13.58 26.44 17.85
C ASN A 37 14.12 25.04 17.52
N THR A 38 14.78 24.41 18.49
CA THR A 38 15.39 23.08 18.35
C THR A 38 14.37 21.97 18.03
N LEU A 39 13.12 22.10 18.46
CA LEU A 39 12.06 21.14 18.14
C LEU A 39 11.70 21.10 16.65
N SER A 40 11.87 22.21 15.92
CA SER A 40 11.57 22.28 14.50
C SER A 40 12.50 21.41 13.65
N TRP A 41 13.68 21.04 14.15
CA TRP A 41 14.59 20.12 13.46
C TRP A 41 14.00 18.73 13.24
N ALA A 42 13.21 18.22 14.18
CA ALA A 42 12.56 16.91 14.01
C ALA A 42 11.64 16.92 12.79
N TYR A 43 10.84 17.98 12.66
CA TYR A 43 9.90 18.15 11.55
C TYR A 43 10.60 18.34 10.20
N VAL A 44 11.73 19.05 10.16
CA VAL A 44 12.57 19.18 8.95
C VAL A 44 12.97 17.81 8.37
N PHE A 45 13.15 16.80 9.21
CA PHE A 45 13.43 15.42 8.77
C PHE A 45 12.17 14.56 8.60
N GLU A 46 11.16 14.77 9.44
CA GLU A 46 9.90 14.01 9.39
C GLU A 46 9.13 14.26 8.09
N TRP A 47 9.03 15.52 7.65
CA TRP A 47 8.34 15.89 6.41
C TRP A 47 8.90 15.19 5.17
N PRO A 48 10.22 15.21 4.88
CA PRO A 48 10.77 14.46 3.75
C PRO A 48 10.61 12.94 3.88
N ILE A 49 10.67 12.38 5.09
CA ILE A 49 10.37 10.95 5.31
C ILE A 49 8.92 10.63 4.95
N LEU A 50 7.96 11.48 5.35
CA LEU A 50 6.55 11.34 4.97
C LEU A 50 6.34 11.51 3.46
N GLY A 51 7.05 12.43 2.81
CA GLY A 51 7.03 12.59 1.36
C GLY A 51 7.54 11.33 0.63
N LEU A 52 8.66 10.76 1.10
CA LEU A 52 9.18 9.49 0.58
C LEU A 52 8.21 8.33 0.82
N TYR A 53 7.57 8.28 1.98
CA TYR A 53 6.56 7.28 2.30
C TYR A 53 5.33 7.39 1.38
N ALA A 54 4.87 8.60 1.08
CA ALA A 54 3.79 8.83 0.14
C ALA A 54 4.17 8.35 -1.28
N ILE A 55 5.39 8.62 -1.73
CA ILE A 55 5.91 8.11 -3.01
C ILE A 55 5.97 6.57 -2.99
N TYR A 56 6.37 5.97 -1.88
CA TYR A 56 6.39 4.52 -1.73
C TYR A 56 4.99 3.91 -1.84
N VAL A 57 4.02 4.44 -1.11
CA VAL A 57 2.62 3.99 -1.17
C VAL A 57 2.05 4.17 -2.57
N TRP A 58 2.36 5.29 -3.22
CA TRP A 58 2.01 5.52 -4.61
C TRP A 58 2.61 4.45 -5.54
N ARG A 59 3.93 4.21 -5.48
CA ARG A 59 4.58 3.16 -6.27
C ARG A 59 3.98 1.78 -6.00
N LYS A 60 3.65 1.47 -4.75
CA LYS A 60 3.01 0.21 -4.36
C LYS A 60 1.62 0.10 -5.01
N LEU A 61 0.80 1.14 -4.92
CA LEU A 61 -0.55 1.19 -5.53
C LEU A 61 -0.48 1.00 -7.05
N LEU A 62 0.51 1.61 -7.71
CA LEU A 62 0.76 1.46 -9.14
C LEU A 62 1.11 0.02 -9.51
N CYS A 63 1.94 -0.62 -8.69
CA CYS A 63 2.40 -1.98 -8.92
C CYS A 63 1.30 -3.01 -8.61
N GLU A 64 0.40 -2.70 -7.67
CA GLU A 64 -0.84 -3.44 -7.40
C GLU A 64 -1.83 -3.31 -8.56
N GLU A 65 -2.10 -2.09 -9.06
CA GLU A 65 -2.94 -1.86 -10.26
C GLU A 65 -2.36 -2.54 -11.52
N ARG A 66 -1.03 -2.68 -11.61
CA ARG A 66 -0.33 -3.36 -12.71
C ARG A 66 -0.26 -4.89 -12.53
N GLY A 67 -0.63 -5.42 -11.36
CA GLY A 67 -0.56 -6.84 -11.04
C GLY A 67 0.86 -7.37 -10.80
N GLU A 68 1.88 -6.52 -10.79
CA GLU A 68 3.29 -6.95 -10.70
C GLU A 68 3.68 -7.39 -9.27
N ILE A 69 3.13 -6.76 -8.21
CA ILE A 69 3.33 -7.21 -6.81
C ILE A 69 2.39 -8.36 -6.42
N SER A 70 1.29 -8.55 -7.17
CA SER A 70 0.44 -9.74 -7.04
C SER A 70 1.01 -10.95 -7.80
N THR A 71 2.33 -11.02 -7.98
CA THR A 71 3.03 -12.29 -8.17
C THR A 71 3.55 -12.75 -6.80
N LYS A 72 2.67 -12.88 -5.81
CA LYS A 72 2.83 -14.00 -4.89
C LYS A 72 2.66 -15.23 -5.80
N PRO A 73 3.66 -16.12 -5.92
CA PRO A 73 3.60 -17.20 -6.89
C PRO A 73 2.27 -17.93 -6.70
N ALA A 74 1.53 -18.17 -7.78
CA ALA A 74 0.24 -18.86 -7.72
C ALA A 74 0.31 -20.13 -6.85
N ALA A 75 1.47 -20.79 -6.84
CA ALA A 75 1.81 -21.90 -5.94
C ALA A 75 1.63 -21.62 -4.43
N LEU A 76 1.99 -20.43 -3.92
CA LEU A 76 1.77 -20.08 -2.51
C LEU A 76 0.29 -19.86 -2.20
N ASN A 77 -0.50 -19.37 -3.17
CA ASN A 77 -1.93 -19.21 -3.03
C ASN A 77 -2.62 -20.59 -3.08
N GLU A 78 -2.26 -21.45 -4.04
CA GLU A 78 -2.73 -22.84 -4.11
C GLU A 78 -2.42 -23.61 -2.82
N GLN A 79 -1.22 -23.46 -2.24
CA GLN A 79 -0.88 -24.07 -0.96
C GLN A 79 -1.72 -23.51 0.20
N HIS A 80 -2.02 -22.21 0.19
CA HIS A 80 -2.85 -21.58 1.23
C HIS A 80 -4.31 -22.01 1.11
N ASP A 81 -4.83 -22.10 -0.12
CA ASP A 81 -6.18 -22.58 -0.43
C ASP A 81 -6.33 -24.06 -0.05
N GLN A 82 -5.33 -24.90 -0.37
CA GLN A 82 -5.29 -26.30 0.05
C GLN A 82 -5.27 -26.43 1.59
N GLN A 83 -4.52 -25.58 2.29
CA GLN A 83 -4.48 -25.58 3.75
C GLN A 83 -5.81 -25.14 4.39
N LEU A 84 -6.54 -24.23 3.74
CA LEU A 84 -7.88 -23.81 4.17
C LEU A 84 -8.90 -24.95 4.01
N ASP A 85 -8.85 -25.69 2.91
CA ASP A 85 -9.75 -26.83 2.67
C ASP A 85 -9.52 -27.94 3.68
N GLU A 86 -8.25 -28.29 3.96
CA GLU A 86 -7.90 -29.28 4.99
C GLU A 86 -8.40 -28.85 6.38
N TRP A 87 -8.26 -27.58 6.72
CA TRP A 87 -8.74 -27.02 7.97
C TRP A 87 -10.27 -27.03 8.07
N ASN A 88 -10.97 -26.62 7.01
CA ASN A 88 -12.43 -26.64 6.94
C ASN A 88 -12.97 -28.08 7.05
N ALA A 89 -12.32 -29.05 6.41
CA ALA A 89 -12.66 -30.46 6.51
C ALA A 89 -12.46 -31.00 7.94
N TYR A 90 -11.36 -30.59 8.60
CA TYR A 90 -11.12 -30.93 10.00
C TYR A 90 -12.19 -30.33 10.92
N LEU A 91 -12.53 -29.06 10.74
CA LEU A 91 -13.59 -28.40 11.49
C LEU A 91 -14.94 -29.10 11.29
N ALA A 92 -15.30 -29.45 10.06
CA ALA A 92 -16.53 -30.19 9.76
C ALA A 92 -16.57 -31.54 10.50
N LYS A 93 -15.44 -32.27 10.51
CA LYS A 93 -15.29 -33.54 11.23
C LYS A 93 -15.43 -33.39 12.75
N VAL A 94 -14.85 -32.35 13.34
CA VAL A 94 -14.91 -32.08 14.78
C VAL A 94 -16.31 -31.61 15.20
N HIS A 95 -16.96 -30.79 14.36
CA HIS A 95 -18.27 -30.22 14.63
C HIS A 95 -19.44 -31.09 14.17
N GLY A 96 -19.19 -32.22 13.49
CA GLY A 96 -20.22 -33.14 13.00
C GLY A 96 -21.16 -32.51 11.97
N LEU A 97 -20.69 -31.47 11.25
CA LEU A 97 -21.48 -30.77 10.25
C LEU A 97 -21.55 -31.61 8.96
N PRO A 98 -22.72 -31.67 8.28
CA PRO A 98 -22.83 -32.34 6.99
C PRO A 98 -21.90 -31.66 5.97
N GLN A 99 -21.13 -32.46 5.24
CA GLN A 99 -20.21 -31.98 4.21
C GLN A 99 -21.03 -31.32 3.08
N PRO A 100 -20.70 -30.11 2.62
CA PRO A 100 -21.35 -29.53 1.45
C PRO A 100 -21.03 -30.44 0.25
N GLU A 101 -22.04 -31.17 -0.17
CA GLU A 101 -22.04 -31.98 -1.40
C GLU A 101 -21.80 -31.01 -2.55
N GLY A 102 -20.63 -31.09 -3.19
CA GLY A 102 -20.33 -30.32 -4.38
C GLY A 102 -21.23 -30.83 -5.50
N ASP A 103 -22.23 -30.02 -5.85
CA ASP A 103 -23.10 -30.19 -7.00
C ASP A 103 -22.29 -29.94 -8.30
N GLU A 104 -21.99 -31.04 -9.00
CA GLU A 104 -21.44 -31.11 -10.37
C GLU A 104 -22.42 -30.57 -11.42
#